data_AF-A0A7W1LGK9-F1
#
_entry.id   AF-A0A7W1LGK9-F1
#
_cell.length_a   1.000
_cell.length_b   1.000
_cell.length_c   1.000
_cell.angle_alpha   90.00
_cell.angle_beta   90.00
_cell.angle_gamma   90.00
#
_symmetry.space_group_name_H-M   'P 1'
#
loop_
_entity.id
_entity.type
_entity.pdbx_description
1 polymer ?
#
loop_
_entity_poly.entity_id
_entity_poly.type
_entity_poly.pdbx_seq_one_letter_code
_entity_poly.pdbx_strand_id
1 'polypeptide(L)'
;MVESKHRATSDPEARKDVLKRIKDDKVEYVLFWFTDLEGHLKSFAITPGEIETALDDGMGFDGSSITGFNAIEESDMVAIPDPDTFRLMPARAGEAVVGRMICDVVKPDGTPYEGDPRFMLRKALERMQGMGFDTFNIGPELEYFLFKDNKGTETLDEGGYFAMTALDAATELRNETIRALESVGIPIEYHHHEVAPSQHEIDMRYAPALEMADATITYRLIVKEVAAKNGVYATFMPKPLFGENGSGMHT
;
A
#
# COMPACT_ATOMS: atom_id res chain seq x y z
N MET A 1 30.68 7.87 12.30
CA MET A 1 29.35 8.48 12.39
C MET A 1 29.20 9.37 11.17
N VAL A 2 28.26 9.04 10.29
CA VAL A 2 27.91 9.94 9.17
C VAL A 2 27.17 11.12 9.81
N GLU A 3 27.59 12.35 9.53
CA GLU A 3 26.86 13.53 10.03
C GLU A 3 25.45 13.56 9.43
N SER A 4 24.46 13.83 10.28
CA SER A 4 23.07 13.94 9.84
C SER A 4 22.89 15.13 8.90
N LYS A 5 22.09 14.93 7.87
CA LYS A 5 21.72 15.96 6.89
C LYS A 5 20.35 16.58 7.18
N HIS A 6 19.64 16.09 8.21
CA HIS A 6 18.35 16.60 8.69
C HIS A 6 17.32 16.75 7.57
N ARG A 7 17.14 15.69 6.77
CA ARG A 7 16.23 15.70 5.62
C ARG A 7 14.77 15.52 6.01
N ALA A 8 14.50 14.90 7.16
CA ALA A 8 13.15 14.63 7.62
C ALA A 8 12.36 15.91 7.89
N THR A 9 11.17 15.99 7.33
CA THR A 9 10.17 17.04 7.59
C THR A 9 9.14 16.62 8.64
N SER A 10 9.21 15.37 9.11
CA SER A 10 8.28 14.80 10.09
C SER A 10 8.52 15.34 11.50
N ASP A 11 7.44 15.38 12.29
CA ASP A 11 7.45 15.82 13.68
C ASP A 11 8.47 14.98 14.49
N PRO A 12 9.42 15.62 15.19
CA PRO A 12 10.32 14.92 16.13
C PRO A 12 9.59 14.01 17.13
N GLU A 13 8.38 14.35 17.56
CA GLU A 13 7.64 13.52 18.51
C GLU A 13 7.08 12.26 17.84
N ALA A 14 6.53 12.37 16.63
CA ALA A 14 6.09 11.22 15.84
C ALA A 14 7.23 10.22 15.58
N ARG A 15 8.45 10.71 15.31
CA ARG A 15 9.64 9.85 15.16
C ARG A 15 9.98 9.09 16.44
N LYS A 16 9.94 9.74 17.60
CA LYS A 16 10.15 9.06 18.90
C LYS A 16 9.07 8.02 19.19
N ASP A 17 7.83 8.34 18.89
CA ASP A 17 6.70 7.42 19.09
C ASP A 17 6.86 6.16 18.24
N VAL A 18 7.25 6.29 16.97
CA VAL A 18 7.53 5.14 16.11
C VAL A 18 8.72 4.31 16.59
N LEU A 19 9.81 4.94 17.02
CA LEU A 19 10.96 4.22 17.62
C LEU A 19 10.54 3.40 18.83
N LYS A 20 9.71 3.98 19.69
CA LYS A 20 9.15 3.29 20.85
C LYS A 20 8.27 2.12 20.42
N ARG A 21 7.35 2.32 19.47
CA ARG A 21 6.47 1.26 18.94
C ARG A 21 7.28 0.09 18.35
N ILE A 22 8.28 0.37 17.51
CA ILE A 22 9.17 -0.65 16.92
C ILE A 22 9.82 -1.52 18.00
N LYS A 23 10.24 -0.90 19.11
CA LYS A 23 10.82 -1.62 20.25
C LYS A 23 9.77 -2.42 21.03
N ASP A 24 8.66 -1.80 21.37
CA ASP A 24 7.60 -2.39 22.20
C ASP A 24 6.93 -3.58 21.49
N ASP A 25 6.72 -3.45 20.18
CA ASP A 25 6.14 -4.49 19.31
C ASP A 25 7.16 -5.56 18.90
N LYS A 26 8.45 -5.40 19.28
CA LYS A 26 9.57 -6.30 18.95
C LYS A 26 9.71 -6.54 17.45
N VAL A 27 9.62 -5.47 16.67
CA VAL A 27 9.77 -5.53 15.21
C VAL A 27 11.17 -6.01 14.84
N GLU A 28 11.24 -6.98 13.94
CA GLU A 28 12.48 -7.57 13.45
C GLU A 28 12.99 -6.85 12.19
N TYR A 29 12.07 -6.40 11.34
CA TYR A 29 12.37 -5.66 10.11
C TYR A 29 11.34 -4.58 9.86
N VAL A 30 11.77 -3.46 9.28
CA VAL A 30 10.88 -2.40 8.81
C VAL A 30 11.01 -2.27 7.31
N LEU A 31 9.88 -2.38 6.61
CA LEU A 31 9.78 -2.15 5.18
C LEU A 31 9.59 -0.66 4.92
N PHE A 32 10.41 -0.12 4.02
CA PHE A 32 10.24 1.22 3.48
C PHE A 32 9.57 1.09 2.12
N TRP A 33 8.38 1.67 2.00
CA TRP A 33 7.50 1.53 0.86
C TRP A 33 7.40 2.83 0.09
N PHE A 34 7.41 2.76 -1.23
CA PHE A 34 7.12 3.90 -2.11
C PHE A 34 6.54 3.36 -3.42
N THR A 35 5.98 4.24 -4.24
CA THR A 35 5.40 3.86 -5.54
C THR A 35 6.19 4.42 -6.70
N ASP A 36 6.30 3.66 -7.78
CA ASP A 36 6.76 4.19 -9.06
C ASP A 36 5.63 4.92 -9.81
N LEU A 37 5.94 5.52 -10.97
CA LEU A 37 4.96 6.27 -11.76
C LEU A 37 3.81 5.42 -12.30
N GLU A 38 3.98 4.10 -12.38
CA GLU A 38 2.94 3.17 -12.83
C GLU A 38 2.06 2.70 -11.65
N GLY A 39 2.32 3.16 -10.43
CA GLY A 39 1.60 2.77 -9.23
C GLY A 39 1.97 1.37 -8.74
N HIS A 40 3.16 0.86 -9.12
CA HIS A 40 3.71 -0.34 -8.52
C HIS A 40 4.37 -0.01 -7.18
N LEU A 41 3.99 -0.77 -6.16
CA LEU A 41 4.66 -0.74 -4.87
C LEU A 41 6.11 -1.24 -5.01
N LYS A 42 7.04 -0.45 -4.49
CA LYS A 42 8.46 -0.78 -4.32
C LYS A 42 8.76 -0.85 -2.84
N SER A 43 9.74 -1.67 -2.48
CA SER A 43 10.11 -1.86 -1.09
C SER A 43 11.57 -2.26 -0.95
N PHE A 44 12.17 -1.85 0.16
CA PHE A 44 13.34 -2.49 0.75
C PHE A 44 13.16 -2.59 2.27
N ALA A 45 13.96 -3.43 2.92
CA ALA A 45 13.87 -3.66 4.36
C ALA A 45 15.11 -3.11 5.07
N ILE A 46 14.92 -2.56 6.25
CA ILE A 46 15.99 -2.19 7.17
C ILE A 46 15.80 -2.85 8.53
N THR A 47 16.89 -2.95 9.29
CA THR A 47 16.85 -3.50 10.65
C THR A 47 16.56 -2.40 11.67
N PRO A 48 16.04 -2.74 12.86
CA PRO A 48 15.77 -1.75 13.92
C PRO A 48 16.96 -0.86 14.28
N GLY A 49 18.20 -1.34 14.10
CA GLY A 49 19.41 -0.56 14.38
C GLY A 49 19.64 0.63 13.43
N GLU A 50 19.04 0.60 12.24
CA GLU A 50 19.15 1.68 11.24
C GLU A 50 18.02 2.72 11.34
N ILE A 51 16.96 2.42 12.09
CA ILE A 51 15.71 3.20 12.05
C ILE A 51 15.90 4.64 12.52
N GLU A 52 16.66 4.86 13.60
CA GLU A 52 16.85 6.20 14.15
C GLU A 52 17.47 7.14 13.12
N THR A 53 18.56 6.72 12.49
CA THR A 53 19.20 7.46 11.38
C THR A 53 18.26 7.59 10.18
N ALA A 54 17.55 6.52 9.82
CA ALA A 54 16.67 6.52 8.66
C ALA A 54 15.47 7.47 8.84
N LEU A 55 14.95 7.64 10.06
CA LEU A 55 13.89 8.60 10.37
C LEU A 55 14.37 10.06 10.25
N ASP A 56 15.67 10.33 10.38
CA ASP A 56 16.24 11.68 10.30
C ASP A 56 16.72 12.03 8.87
N ASP A 57 17.35 11.07 8.19
CA ASP A 57 18.10 11.30 6.96
C ASP A 57 17.60 10.51 5.75
N GLY A 58 16.70 9.56 5.98
CA GLY A 58 16.26 8.58 5.00
C GLY A 58 17.30 7.52 4.68
N MET A 59 16.93 6.68 3.71
CA MET A 59 17.79 5.64 3.18
C MET A 59 18.01 5.85 1.68
N GLY A 60 19.29 5.84 1.28
CA GLY A 60 19.66 5.94 -0.13
C GLY A 60 19.28 4.69 -0.91
N PHE A 61 18.84 4.86 -2.15
CA PHE A 61 18.56 3.77 -3.09
C PHE A 61 18.86 4.19 -4.54
N ASP A 62 19.02 3.20 -5.41
CA ASP A 62 19.21 3.41 -6.85
C ASP A 62 17.85 3.62 -7.55
N GLY A 63 17.56 4.88 -7.87
CA GLY A 63 16.39 5.33 -8.61
C GLY A 63 16.41 4.95 -10.09
N SER A 64 17.56 4.62 -10.68
CA SER A 64 17.64 4.29 -12.12
C SER A 64 16.92 2.99 -12.48
N SER A 65 16.67 2.14 -11.48
CA SER A 65 15.94 0.87 -11.61
C SER A 65 14.44 1.01 -11.34
N ILE A 66 13.92 2.22 -11.13
CA ILE A 66 12.52 2.49 -10.84
C ILE A 66 11.82 3.05 -12.09
N THR A 67 10.73 2.40 -12.51
CA THR A 67 10.03 2.76 -13.75
C THR A 67 9.53 4.19 -13.72
N GLY A 68 9.93 4.96 -14.72
CA GLY A 68 9.54 6.36 -14.86
C GLY A 68 10.34 7.34 -14.01
N PHE A 69 11.32 6.88 -13.22
CA PHE A 69 12.28 7.78 -12.58
C PHE A 69 13.36 8.21 -13.60
N ASN A 70 14.05 9.33 -13.33
CA ASN A 70 14.95 9.97 -14.28
C ASN A 70 16.07 9.02 -14.76
N ALA A 71 16.47 9.17 -16.03
CA ALA A 71 17.53 8.37 -16.63
C ALA A 71 18.88 8.65 -15.95
N ILE A 72 19.62 7.58 -15.61
CA ILE A 72 21.05 7.38 -15.23
C ILE A 72 21.78 8.51 -14.46
N GLU A 73 21.66 9.78 -14.86
CA GLU A 73 22.35 10.93 -14.27
C GLU A 73 21.80 11.38 -12.91
N GLU A 74 20.60 10.91 -12.51
CA GLU A 74 20.03 11.09 -11.15
C GLU A 74 19.71 9.72 -10.52
N SER A 75 20.68 8.80 -10.49
CA SER A 75 20.49 7.45 -9.93
C SER A 75 20.41 7.44 -8.40
N ASP A 76 21.15 8.29 -7.70
CA ASP A 76 21.11 8.32 -6.24
C ASP A 76 19.86 9.08 -5.76
N MET A 77 18.94 8.36 -5.13
CA MET A 77 17.71 8.90 -4.54
C MET A 77 17.66 8.55 -3.05
N VAL A 78 16.81 9.24 -2.29
CA VAL A 78 16.63 8.99 -0.86
C VAL A 78 15.15 8.77 -0.56
N ALA A 79 14.84 7.68 0.12
CA ALA A 79 13.51 7.41 0.66
C ALA A 79 13.44 7.91 2.10
N ILE A 80 12.59 8.91 2.35
CA ILE A 80 12.34 9.48 3.68
C ILE A 80 11.07 8.83 4.26
N PRO A 81 11.16 8.00 5.32
CA PRO A 81 9.99 7.36 5.91
C PRO A 81 9.08 8.37 6.62
N ASP A 82 7.77 8.23 6.39
CA ASP A 82 6.72 8.97 7.08
C ASP A 82 6.26 8.18 8.33
N PRO A 83 6.57 8.64 9.56
CA PRO A 83 6.27 7.92 10.79
C PRO A 83 4.76 7.72 11.04
N ASP A 84 3.90 8.62 10.56
CA ASP A 84 2.45 8.52 10.79
C ASP A 84 1.84 7.32 10.03
N THR A 85 2.55 6.87 9.00
CA THR A 85 2.19 5.70 8.19
C THR A 85 2.71 4.38 8.80
N PHE A 86 3.33 4.38 9.98
CA PHE A 86 3.83 3.14 10.58
C PHE A 86 2.68 2.18 10.91
N ARG A 87 2.73 0.97 10.34
CA ARG A 87 1.80 -0.13 10.59
C ARG A 87 2.56 -1.44 10.73
N LEU A 88 2.09 -2.33 11.60
CA LEU A 88 2.55 -3.72 11.61
C LEU A 88 1.88 -4.47 10.46
N MET A 89 2.64 -5.29 9.76
CA MET A 89 2.12 -6.14 8.69
C MET A 89 1.44 -7.39 9.27
N PRO A 90 0.40 -7.94 8.61
CA PRO A 90 -0.25 -9.16 9.08
C PRO A 90 0.74 -10.33 9.11
N ALA A 91 0.91 -10.93 10.28
CA ALA A 91 1.83 -12.04 10.51
C ALA A 91 1.10 -13.20 11.20
N ARG A 92 1.48 -14.43 10.87
CA ARG A 92 1.01 -15.64 11.57
C ARG A 92 1.87 -15.91 12.81
N ALA A 93 1.35 -16.73 13.72
CA ALA A 93 2.11 -17.15 14.89
C ALA A 93 3.44 -17.83 14.49
N GLY A 94 4.56 -17.27 14.96
CA GLY A 94 5.90 -17.76 14.65
C GLY A 94 6.54 -17.14 13.41
N GLU A 95 5.83 -16.28 12.67
CA GLU A 95 6.43 -15.43 11.63
C GLU A 95 7.10 -14.20 12.27
N ALA A 96 8.03 -13.61 11.52
CA ALA A 96 8.73 -12.41 11.98
C ALA A 96 7.77 -11.22 12.11
N VAL A 97 7.95 -10.40 13.14
CA VAL A 97 7.18 -9.16 13.29
C VAL A 97 7.75 -8.10 12.35
N VAL A 98 6.98 -7.72 11.34
CA VAL A 98 7.41 -6.77 10.31
C VAL A 98 6.59 -5.49 10.43
N GLY A 99 7.25 -4.34 10.53
CA GLY A 99 6.63 -3.03 10.37
C GLY A 99 6.76 -2.53 8.94
N ARG A 100 5.91 -1.59 8.53
CA ARG A 100 6.10 -0.81 7.30
C ARG A 100 5.94 0.68 7.57
N MET A 101 6.63 1.50 6.79
CA MET A 101 6.37 2.93 6.62
C MET A 101 6.39 3.25 5.13
N ILE A 102 5.51 4.15 4.73
CA ILE A 102 5.52 4.73 3.38
C ILE A 102 6.51 5.89 3.39
N CYS A 103 7.23 6.05 2.30
CA CYS A 103 8.28 7.01 2.14
C CYS A 103 7.90 8.04 1.07
N ASP A 104 8.29 9.29 1.32
CA ASP A 104 8.44 10.27 0.25
C ASP A 104 9.82 10.09 -0.39
N VAL A 105 9.91 10.31 -1.70
CA VAL A 105 11.17 10.22 -2.44
C VAL A 105 11.75 11.62 -2.63
N VAL A 106 13.02 11.79 -2.27
CA VAL A 106 13.74 13.06 -2.38
C VAL A 106 15.08 12.86 -3.10
N LYS A 107 15.60 13.95 -3.65
CA LYS A 107 16.96 14.01 -4.21
C LYS A 107 18.02 13.98 -3.10
N PRO A 108 19.30 13.71 -3.41
CA PRO A 108 20.37 13.65 -2.40
C PRO A 108 20.55 14.93 -1.56
N ASP A 109 20.18 16.08 -2.11
CA ASP A 109 20.19 17.39 -1.44
C ASP A 109 18.97 17.62 -0.52
N GLY A 110 18.01 16.69 -0.47
CA GLY A 110 16.80 16.76 0.32
C GLY A 110 15.62 17.43 -0.38
N THR A 111 15.78 17.91 -1.62
CA THR A 111 14.66 18.47 -2.37
C THR A 111 13.67 17.39 -2.81
N PRO A 112 12.34 17.62 -2.72
CA PRO A 112 11.35 16.64 -3.16
C PRO A 112 11.54 16.21 -4.62
N TYR A 113 11.33 14.93 -4.90
CA TYR A 113 11.39 14.41 -6.26
C TYR A 113 10.03 14.58 -6.96
N GLU A 114 10.00 15.31 -8.09
CA GLU A 114 8.75 15.58 -8.81
C GLU A 114 8.15 14.34 -9.48
N GLY A 115 8.92 13.26 -9.63
CA GLY A 115 8.42 11.97 -10.11
C GLY A 115 7.82 11.08 -9.01
N ASP A 116 7.78 11.54 -7.75
CA ASP A 116 7.08 10.85 -6.66
C ASP A 116 5.56 11.10 -6.73
N PRO A 117 4.73 10.08 -7.01
CA PRO A 117 3.27 10.25 -7.08
C PRO A 117 2.67 10.76 -5.76
N ARG A 118 3.22 10.34 -4.62
CA ARG A 118 2.72 10.71 -3.29
C ARG A 118 2.94 12.20 -3.02
N PHE A 119 4.13 12.69 -3.35
CA PHE A 119 4.44 14.12 -3.30
C PHE A 119 3.54 14.94 -4.22
N MET A 120 3.31 14.47 -5.45
CA MET A 120 2.43 15.17 -6.40
C MET A 120 0.98 15.27 -5.92
N LEU A 121 0.45 14.22 -5.27
CA LEU A 121 -0.85 14.26 -4.62
C LEU A 121 -0.87 15.30 -3.48
N ARG A 122 0.15 15.32 -2.64
CA ARG A 122 0.27 16.30 -1.55
C ARG A 122 0.24 17.74 -2.07
N LYS A 123 0.99 18.06 -3.13
CA LYS A 123 0.95 19.39 -3.78
C LYS A 123 -0.43 19.75 -4.32
N ALA A 124 -1.17 18.78 -4.87
CA ALA A 124 -2.53 19.00 -5.35
C ALA A 124 -3.48 19.35 -4.18
N LEU A 125 -3.34 18.67 -3.04
CA LEU A 125 -4.09 18.93 -1.82
C LEU A 125 -3.75 20.28 -1.19
N GLU A 126 -2.46 20.65 -1.15
CA GLU A 126 -2.02 21.99 -0.68
C GLU A 126 -2.61 23.10 -1.54
N ARG A 127 -2.63 22.93 -2.87
CA ARG A 127 -3.29 23.88 -3.77
C ARG A 127 -4.77 24.00 -3.47
N MET A 128 -5.46 22.88 -3.22
CA MET A 128 -6.87 22.86 -2.86
C MET A 128 -7.11 23.59 -1.53
N GLN A 129 -6.27 23.38 -0.52
CA GLN A 129 -6.33 24.11 0.75
C GLN A 129 -6.10 25.61 0.57
N GLY A 130 -5.16 26.00 -0.30
CA GLY A 130 -4.93 27.40 -0.67
C GLY A 130 -6.14 28.08 -1.34
N MET A 131 -7.08 27.29 -1.88
CA MET A 131 -8.36 27.78 -2.42
C MET A 131 -9.46 27.89 -1.36
N GLY A 132 -9.19 27.48 -0.12
CA GLY A 132 -10.12 27.58 1.01
C GLY A 132 -10.98 26.33 1.27
N PHE A 133 -10.62 25.17 0.70
CA PHE A 133 -11.26 23.89 1.04
C PHE A 133 -10.48 23.16 2.14
N ASP A 134 -11.18 22.51 3.06
CA ASP A 134 -10.55 21.88 4.23
C ASP A 134 -9.99 20.49 3.93
N THR A 135 -10.83 19.56 3.44
CA THR A 135 -10.48 18.15 3.27
C THR A 135 -11.13 17.59 2.01
N PHE A 136 -10.35 16.83 1.23
CA PHE A 136 -10.84 16.02 0.12
C PHE A 136 -10.84 14.55 0.54
N ASN A 137 -12.03 14.02 0.81
CA ASN A 137 -12.21 12.62 1.16
C ASN A 137 -12.48 11.79 -0.08
N ILE A 138 -11.92 10.59 -0.12
CA ILE A 138 -12.08 9.61 -1.21
C ILE A 138 -12.41 8.26 -0.58
N GLY A 139 -13.31 7.50 -1.19
CA GLY A 139 -13.61 6.11 -0.84
C GLY A 139 -13.60 5.25 -2.11
N PRO A 140 -12.44 4.69 -2.48
CA PRO A 140 -12.33 3.94 -3.71
C PRO A 140 -12.84 2.50 -3.53
N GLU A 141 -13.63 2.04 -4.49
CA GLU A 141 -14.19 0.68 -4.53
C GLU A 141 -13.33 -0.17 -5.47
N LEU A 142 -12.44 -1.00 -4.91
CA LEU A 142 -11.48 -1.79 -5.69
C LEU A 142 -12.02 -3.19 -5.96
N GLU A 143 -12.56 -3.38 -7.14
CA GLU A 143 -12.95 -4.69 -7.64
C GLU A 143 -11.72 -5.50 -8.07
N TYR A 144 -11.76 -6.82 -7.86
CA TYR A 144 -10.70 -7.73 -8.27
C TYR A 144 -11.22 -9.13 -8.60
N PHE A 145 -10.42 -9.86 -9.37
CA PHE A 145 -10.67 -11.27 -9.66
C PHE A 145 -9.74 -12.18 -8.86
N LEU A 146 -10.24 -13.37 -8.54
CA LEU A 146 -9.43 -14.49 -8.09
C LEU A 146 -9.41 -15.59 -9.17
N PHE A 147 -8.23 -16.13 -9.44
CA PHE A 147 -8.06 -17.25 -10.36
C PHE A 147 -7.28 -18.37 -9.68
N LYS A 148 -7.36 -19.59 -10.23
CA LYS A 148 -6.61 -20.74 -9.70
C LYS A 148 -5.10 -20.51 -9.68
N ASP A 149 -4.55 -19.87 -10.70
CA ASP A 149 -3.14 -19.52 -10.78
C ASP A 149 -2.90 -18.29 -11.68
N ASN A 150 -1.63 -17.92 -11.86
CA ASN A 150 -1.23 -16.79 -12.70
C ASN A 150 -1.03 -17.12 -14.19
N LYS A 151 -1.41 -18.33 -14.63
CA LYS A 151 -1.20 -18.80 -16.02
C LYS A 151 -2.45 -18.70 -16.88
N GLY A 152 -3.61 -18.49 -16.27
CA GLY A 152 -4.88 -18.38 -16.96
C GLY A 152 -5.93 -17.65 -16.14
N THR A 153 -7.16 -17.71 -16.64
CA THR A 153 -8.33 -17.03 -16.06
C THR A 153 -9.37 -18.05 -15.61
N GLU A 154 -8.90 -19.19 -15.11
CA GLU A 154 -9.79 -20.22 -14.56
C GLU A 154 -10.34 -19.74 -13.21
N THR A 155 -11.65 -19.53 -13.18
CA THR A 155 -12.41 -19.01 -12.05
C THR A 155 -12.44 -20.00 -10.88
N LEU A 156 -12.57 -19.48 -9.66
CA LEU A 156 -12.72 -20.32 -8.47
C LEU A 156 -14.18 -20.78 -8.29
N ASP A 157 -15.11 -20.00 -8.81
CA ASP A 157 -16.53 -20.23 -8.76
C ASP A 157 -17.29 -19.64 -9.96
N GLU A 158 -18.60 -19.86 -9.96
CA GLU A 158 -19.59 -19.30 -10.89
C GLU A 158 -20.58 -18.40 -10.14
N GLY A 159 -20.11 -17.76 -9.06
CA GLY A 159 -20.91 -16.83 -8.26
C GLY A 159 -21.27 -15.58 -9.06
N GLY A 160 -22.27 -14.84 -8.57
CA GLY A 160 -22.67 -13.55 -9.14
C GLY A 160 -23.03 -12.56 -8.04
N TYR A 161 -23.57 -11.42 -8.44
CA TYR A 161 -23.79 -10.29 -7.54
C TYR A 161 -24.56 -10.67 -6.26
N PHE A 162 -23.96 -10.44 -5.10
CA PHE A 162 -24.49 -10.79 -3.77
C PHE A 162 -24.84 -12.27 -3.57
N ALA A 163 -24.25 -13.18 -4.35
CA ALA A 163 -24.48 -14.61 -4.19
C ALA A 163 -23.92 -15.11 -2.85
N MET A 164 -24.79 -15.32 -1.87
CA MET A 164 -24.48 -16.07 -0.65
C MET A 164 -24.94 -17.52 -0.84
N THR A 165 -24.18 -18.31 -1.60
CA THR A 165 -24.54 -19.70 -1.93
C THR A 165 -23.36 -20.63 -1.75
N ALA A 166 -23.58 -21.95 -1.74
CA ALA A 166 -22.51 -22.94 -1.78
C ALA A 166 -21.61 -22.85 -3.03
N LEU A 167 -21.96 -21.98 -3.98
CA LEU A 167 -21.14 -21.65 -5.14
C LEU A 167 -20.08 -20.59 -4.82
N ASP A 168 -20.20 -19.78 -3.77
CA ASP A 168 -19.17 -18.79 -3.41
C ASP A 168 -17.99 -19.47 -2.72
N ALA A 169 -16.98 -19.82 -3.50
CA ALA A 169 -15.79 -20.52 -3.01
C ALA A 169 -14.84 -19.59 -2.23
N ALA A 170 -15.05 -18.27 -2.31
CA ALA A 170 -14.11 -17.26 -1.84
C ALA A 170 -14.55 -16.53 -0.56
N THR A 171 -15.69 -16.88 0.06
CA THR A 171 -16.18 -16.24 1.29
C THR A 171 -15.12 -16.23 2.41
N GLU A 172 -14.52 -17.39 2.71
CA GLU A 172 -13.48 -17.46 3.75
C GLU A 172 -12.21 -16.67 3.37
N LEU A 173 -11.87 -16.60 2.08
CA LEU A 173 -10.73 -15.82 1.61
C LEU A 173 -10.97 -14.32 1.76
N ARG A 174 -12.19 -13.84 1.46
CA ARG A 174 -12.58 -12.46 1.73
C ARG A 174 -12.54 -12.16 3.23
N ASN A 175 -13.04 -13.08 4.07
CA ASN A 175 -12.98 -12.93 5.52
C ASN A 175 -11.53 -12.86 6.05
N GLU A 176 -10.61 -13.67 5.53
CA GLU A 176 -9.17 -13.59 5.87
C GLU A 176 -8.56 -12.26 5.42
N THR A 177 -8.89 -11.81 4.21
CA THR A 177 -8.45 -10.52 3.66
C THR A 177 -8.92 -9.35 4.53
N ILE A 178 -10.20 -9.33 4.93
CA ILE A 178 -10.76 -8.27 5.77
C ILE A 178 -10.04 -8.21 7.12
N ARG A 179 -9.84 -9.35 7.80
CA ARG A 179 -9.10 -9.38 9.06
C ARG A 179 -7.67 -8.85 8.90
N ALA A 180 -7.01 -9.16 7.79
CA ALA A 180 -5.68 -8.66 7.50
C ALA A 180 -5.69 -7.14 7.26
N LEU A 181 -6.65 -6.61 6.50
CA LEU A 181 -6.82 -5.17 6.26
C LEU A 181 -7.12 -4.41 7.56
N GLU A 182 -8.04 -4.90 8.37
CA GLU A 182 -8.39 -4.29 9.66
C GLU A 182 -7.20 -4.32 10.63
N SER A 183 -6.39 -5.39 10.61
CA SER A 183 -5.20 -5.49 11.47
C SER A 183 -4.13 -4.43 11.16
N VAL A 184 -4.10 -3.90 9.93
CA VAL A 184 -3.22 -2.79 9.55
C VAL A 184 -3.91 -1.42 9.65
N GLY A 185 -5.10 -1.37 10.23
CA GLY A 185 -5.85 -0.14 10.46
C GLY A 185 -6.62 0.39 9.25
N ILE A 186 -6.97 -0.47 8.28
CA ILE A 186 -7.85 -0.11 7.17
C ILE A 186 -9.29 -0.54 7.53
N PRO A 187 -10.19 0.39 7.88
CA PRO A 187 -11.57 0.08 8.22
C PRO A 187 -12.37 -0.34 7.00
N ILE A 188 -13.04 -1.50 7.10
CA ILE A 188 -13.87 -2.05 6.02
C ILE A 188 -15.35 -1.71 6.29
N GLU A 189 -16.06 -1.24 5.27
CA GLU A 189 -17.47 -0.91 5.34
C GLU A 189 -18.36 -2.12 5.07
N TYR A 190 -18.14 -2.79 3.94
CA TYR A 190 -18.81 -4.05 3.58
C TYR A 190 -17.98 -4.78 2.52
N HIS A 191 -18.41 -5.98 2.14
CA HIS A 191 -17.78 -6.77 1.10
C HIS A 191 -18.79 -7.71 0.46
N HIS A 192 -18.53 -8.13 -0.78
CA HIS A 192 -19.40 -9.08 -1.48
C HIS A 192 -18.73 -9.75 -2.68
N HIS A 193 -19.45 -10.73 -3.22
CA HIS A 193 -19.22 -11.21 -4.57
C HIS A 193 -19.80 -10.21 -5.58
N GLU A 194 -19.02 -9.92 -6.61
CA GLU A 194 -19.36 -9.00 -7.69
C GLU A 194 -20.14 -9.71 -8.82
N VAL A 195 -20.43 -9.01 -9.92
CA VAL A 195 -21.29 -9.50 -11.00
C VAL A 195 -20.68 -10.68 -11.76
N ALA A 196 -19.39 -10.65 -12.11
CA ALA A 196 -18.76 -11.73 -12.87
C ALA A 196 -18.32 -12.90 -11.98
N PRO A 197 -18.20 -14.12 -12.54
CA PRO A 197 -17.64 -15.28 -11.85
C PRO A 197 -16.30 -14.98 -11.20
N SER A 198 -16.14 -15.35 -9.92
CA SER A 198 -14.90 -15.15 -9.15
C SER A 198 -14.42 -13.69 -9.07
N GLN A 199 -15.33 -12.72 -9.23
CA GLN A 199 -15.11 -11.29 -9.02
C GLN A 199 -15.56 -10.90 -7.62
N HIS A 200 -14.80 -10.04 -6.96
CA HIS A 200 -15.05 -9.64 -5.58
C HIS A 200 -14.76 -8.16 -5.35
N GLU A 201 -15.40 -7.64 -4.30
CA GLU A 201 -15.25 -6.27 -3.82
C GLU A 201 -15.20 -6.27 -2.29
N ILE A 202 -14.29 -5.46 -1.74
CA ILE A 202 -14.18 -5.18 -0.31
C ILE A 202 -14.02 -3.66 -0.19
N ASP A 203 -15.01 -3.01 0.41
CA ASP A 203 -15.08 -1.56 0.45
C ASP A 203 -14.44 -1.00 1.70
N MET A 204 -13.54 -0.04 1.50
CA MET A 204 -12.93 0.71 2.58
C MET A 204 -13.83 1.91 2.94
N ARG A 205 -13.91 2.26 4.22
CA ARG A 205 -14.48 3.56 4.60
C ARG A 205 -13.67 4.69 3.98
N TYR A 206 -14.35 5.75 3.52
CA TYR A 206 -13.66 6.93 2.97
C TYR A 206 -12.68 7.55 3.97
N ALA A 207 -11.61 8.15 3.45
CA ALA A 207 -10.60 8.86 4.24
C ALA A 207 -10.03 10.05 3.45
N PRO A 208 -9.25 10.94 4.08
CA PRO A 208 -8.52 11.98 3.37
C PRO A 208 -7.67 11.39 2.24
N ALA A 209 -7.63 12.08 1.10
CA ALA A 209 -7.10 11.53 -0.15
C ALA A 209 -5.69 10.92 -0.07
N LEU A 210 -4.78 11.52 0.70
CA LEU A 210 -3.41 10.98 0.85
C LEU A 210 -3.41 9.68 1.67
N GLU A 211 -4.14 9.65 2.79
CA GLU A 211 -4.32 8.44 3.60
C GLU A 211 -4.99 7.34 2.79
N MET A 212 -5.95 7.70 1.95
CA MET A 212 -6.66 6.74 1.10
C MET A 212 -5.78 6.21 -0.03
N ALA A 213 -4.89 7.01 -0.61
CA ALA A 213 -3.89 6.53 -1.57
C ALA A 213 -2.93 5.50 -0.91
N ASP A 214 -2.47 5.82 0.30
CA ASP A 214 -1.63 4.93 1.11
C ASP A 214 -2.36 3.61 1.46
N ALA A 215 -3.66 3.70 1.81
CA ALA A 215 -4.52 2.54 2.07
C ALA A 215 -4.76 1.70 0.81
N THR A 216 -4.98 2.33 -0.35
CA THR A 216 -5.22 1.66 -1.63
C THR A 216 -4.04 0.77 -2.04
N ILE A 217 -2.81 1.27 -1.90
CA ILE A 217 -1.61 0.48 -2.21
C ILE A 217 -1.44 -0.68 -1.22
N THR A 218 -1.69 -0.42 0.07
CA THR A 218 -1.65 -1.45 1.12
C THR A 218 -2.70 -2.54 0.87
N TYR A 219 -3.92 -2.15 0.48
CA TYR A 219 -5.03 -3.03 0.18
C TYR A 219 -4.69 -4.00 -0.95
N ARG A 220 -4.17 -3.47 -2.08
CA ARG A 220 -3.78 -4.29 -3.24
C ARG A 220 -2.73 -5.33 -2.89
N LEU A 221 -1.77 -5.00 -2.01
CA LEU A 221 -0.77 -5.96 -1.55
C LEU A 221 -1.42 -7.04 -0.67
N ILE A 222 -2.22 -6.64 0.32
CA ILE A 222 -2.84 -7.58 1.26
C ILE A 222 -3.76 -8.58 0.54
N VAL A 223 -4.58 -8.11 -0.41
CA VAL A 223 -5.42 -9.00 -1.24
C VAL A 223 -4.57 -10.04 -1.97
N LYS A 224 -3.46 -9.61 -2.59
CA LYS A 224 -2.55 -10.51 -3.32
C LYS A 224 -1.82 -11.48 -2.41
N GLU A 225 -1.36 -11.05 -1.25
CA GLU A 225 -0.66 -11.90 -0.28
C GLU A 225 -1.59 -12.94 0.32
N VAL A 226 -2.82 -12.57 0.69
CA VAL A 226 -3.82 -13.50 1.22
C VAL A 226 -4.22 -14.51 0.15
N ALA A 227 -4.43 -14.07 -1.10
CA ALA A 227 -4.67 -14.96 -2.23
C ALA A 227 -3.52 -15.96 -2.43
N ALA A 228 -2.28 -15.48 -2.49
CA ALA A 228 -1.10 -16.32 -2.69
C ALA A 228 -0.94 -17.36 -1.56
N LYS A 229 -1.17 -16.96 -0.29
CA LYS A 229 -1.13 -17.87 0.88
C LYS A 229 -2.18 -18.97 0.82
N ASN A 230 -3.26 -18.77 0.07
CA ASN A 230 -4.33 -19.74 -0.14
C ASN A 230 -4.22 -20.48 -1.49
N GLY A 231 -3.10 -20.32 -2.20
CA GLY A 231 -2.85 -21.02 -3.46
C GLY A 231 -3.69 -20.53 -4.63
N VAL A 232 -4.17 -19.28 -4.59
CA VAL A 232 -4.92 -18.64 -5.66
C VAL A 232 -4.23 -17.33 -6.08
N TYR A 233 -4.66 -16.78 -7.21
CA TYR A 233 -4.07 -15.59 -7.82
C TYR A 233 -5.07 -14.45 -7.85
N ALA A 234 -4.78 -13.34 -7.15
CA ALA A 234 -5.58 -12.13 -7.23
C ALA A 234 -5.06 -11.17 -8.30
N THR A 235 -5.98 -10.59 -9.08
CA THR A 235 -5.65 -9.55 -10.06
C THR A 235 -6.64 -8.39 -10.03
N PHE A 236 -6.09 -7.19 -10.16
CA PHE A 236 -6.81 -5.92 -10.33
C PHE A 236 -6.79 -5.49 -11.81
N MET A 237 -6.56 -6.44 -12.73
CA MET A 237 -6.58 -6.14 -14.16
C MET A 237 -7.99 -5.65 -14.55
N PRO A 238 -8.14 -4.56 -15.32
CA PRO A 238 -9.46 -4.02 -15.63
C PRO A 238 -10.38 -4.98 -16.39
N LYS A 239 -9.81 -5.89 -17.19
CA LYS A 239 -10.59 -6.81 -18.03
C LYS A 239 -9.88 -8.14 -18.25
N PRO A 240 -9.86 -9.06 -17.27
CA PRO A 240 -9.18 -10.34 -17.42
C PRO A 240 -9.98 -11.32 -18.28
N LEU A 241 -11.32 -11.24 -18.28
CA LEU A 241 -12.22 -12.15 -18.99
C LEU A 241 -12.96 -11.43 -20.13
N PHE A 242 -12.94 -12.02 -21.33
CA PHE A 242 -13.75 -11.56 -22.45
C PHE A 242 -15.20 -12.00 -22.26
N GLY A 243 -16.16 -11.08 -22.47
CA GLY A 243 -17.60 -11.35 -22.36
C GLY A 243 -18.19 -11.14 -20.96
N GLU A 244 -17.35 -11.11 -19.91
CA GLU A 244 -17.78 -10.88 -18.53
C GLU A 244 -17.61 -9.43 -18.09
N ASN A 245 -18.11 -9.04 -16.90
CA ASN A 245 -17.82 -7.72 -16.31
C ASN A 245 -16.30 -7.51 -16.10
N GLY A 246 -15.88 -6.25 -16.11
CA GLY A 246 -14.49 -5.86 -15.80
C GLY A 246 -14.38 -5.40 -14.35
N SER A 247 -13.15 -5.16 -13.88
CA SER A 247 -12.88 -4.61 -12.56
C SER A 247 -12.72 -3.09 -12.60
N GLY A 248 -13.55 -2.39 -11.84
CA GLY A 248 -13.48 -0.95 -11.60
C GLY A 248 -12.57 -0.56 -10.42
N MET A 249 -12.23 0.73 -10.38
CA MET A 249 -11.84 1.45 -9.17
C MET A 249 -12.69 2.71 -9.11
N HIS A 250 -13.91 2.63 -8.59
CA HIS A 250 -14.78 3.79 -8.47
C HIS A 250 -14.18 4.78 -7.45
N THR A 251 -14.43 6.08 -7.58
CA THR A 251 -13.74 7.13 -6.78
C THR A 251 -14.65 8.33 -6.56
#